data_AF-A0A535QER9-F1
#
_entry.id   AF-A0A535QER9-F1
#
_cell.length_a   1.000
_cell.length_b   1.000
_cell.length_c   1.000
_cell.angle_alpha   90.00
_cell.angle_beta   90.00
_cell.angle_gamma   90.00
#
_symmetry.space_group_name_H-M   'P 1'
#
loop_
_entity.id
_entity.type
_entity.pdbx_description
1 polymer ?
#
loop_
_entity_poly.entity_id
_entity_poly.type
_entity_poly.pdbx_seq_one_letter_code
_entity_poly.pdbx_strand_id
1 'polypeptide(L)'
;MKTLMFLACPNRCSTNRFELWNASVYVDSRGRYLEHRAEDGPLYRCVECGSPAMDLGEVPGAMAADREALENPPSQYTCPACEELFTAPRDQNPVVCPSCGQTFPVTDAP
;
A
#
# COMPACT_ATOMS: atom_id res chain seq x y z
N MET A 1 -11.78 -10.80 -6.42
CA MET A 1 -12.16 -10.23 -5.12
C MET A 1 -12.52 -8.77 -5.34
N LYS A 2 -13.67 -8.32 -4.80
CA LYS A 2 -14.05 -6.90 -4.86
C LYS A 2 -13.41 -6.24 -3.63
N THR A 3 -12.49 -5.29 -3.83
CA THR A 3 -11.98 -4.47 -2.72
C THR A 3 -13.17 -3.76 -2.08
N LEU A 4 -13.41 -4.02 -0.79
CA LEU A 4 -14.45 -3.36 -0.02
C LEU A 4 -13.85 -2.07 0.54
N MET A 5 -14.34 -0.92 0.06
CA MET A 5 -13.94 0.39 0.56
C MET A 5 -14.46 0.57 2.00
N PHE A 6 -13.59 1.00 2.92
CA PHE A 6 -13.91 1.19 4.34
C PHE A 6 -13.57 2.61 4.78
N LEU A 7 -14.51 3.53 4.58
CA LEU A 7 -14.33 4.95 4.88
C LEU A 7 -14.41 5.24 6.37
N ALA A 8 -13.41 5.95 6.89
CA ALA A 8 -13.37 6.43 8.26
C ALA A 8 -13.14 7.96 8.31
N CYS A 9 -13.80 8.62 9.27
CA CYS A 9 -13.54 10.02 9.57
C CYS A 9 -12.32 10.12 10.51
N PRO A 10 -11.25 10.86 10.16
CA PRO A 10 -10.08 11.00 11.03
C PRO A 10 -10.41 11.71 12.35
N ASN A 11 -11.44 12.56 12.36
CA ASN A 11 -11.95 13.23 13.56
C ASN A 11 -12.93 12.37 14.38
N ARG A 12 -13.13 11.09 14.00
CA ARG A 12 -13.97 10.12 14.71
C ARG A 12 -15.43 10.53 14.89
N CYS A 13 -15.99 11.28 13.94
CA CYS A 13 -17.44 11.53 13.90
C CYS A 13 -18.18 10.18 13.77
N SER A 14 -19.22 9.96 14.57
CA SER A 14 -19.98 8.69 14.65
C SER A 14 -21.06 8.53 13.56
N THR A 15 -21.18 9.50 12.65
CA THR A 15 -22.27 9.61 11.69
C THR A 15 -22.21 8.59 10.54
N ASN A 16 -21.03 8.00 10.24
CA ASN A 16 -20.84 7.03 9.15
C ASN A 16 -21.43 7.44 7.79
N ARG A 17 -21.58 8.76 7.56
CA ARG A 17 -22.12 9.36 6.33
C ARG A 17 -21.04 10.21 5.68
N PHE A 18 -20.80 9.95 4.40
CA PHE A 18 -19.79 10.60 3.60
C PHE A 18 -20.38 11.06 2.27
N GLU A 19 -19.84 12.13 1.71
CA GLU A 19 -20.21 12.63 0.39
C GLU A 19 -18.97 12.80 -0.50
N LEU A 20 -19.16 12.78 -1.82
CA LEU A 20 -18.07 13.04 -2.76
C LEU A 20 -17.66 14.51 -2.70
N TRP A 21 -16.38 14.79 -2.47
CA TRP A 21 -15.84 16.13 -2.40
C TRP A 21 -15.48 16.70 -3.78
N ASN A 22 -14.87 15.89 -4.66
CA ASN A 22 -14.21 16.38 -5.87
C ASN A 22 -14.65 15.69 -7.17
N ALA A 23 -15.92 15.27 -7.27
CA ALA A 23 -16.42 14.73 -8.53
C ALA A 23 -16.52 15.85 -9.58
N SER A 24 -15.85 15.68 -10.72
CA SER A 24 -16.01 16.59 -11.86
C SER A 24 -17.46 16.58 -12.33
N VAL A 25 -18.05 17.76 -12.48
CA VAL A 25 -19.43 17.93 -12.97
C VAL A 25 -19.39 18.51 -14.38
N TYR A 26 -20.05 17.83 -15.32
CA TYR A 26 -20.17 18.25 -16.70
C TYR A 26 -21.51 18.95 -16.90
N VAL A 27 -21.47 20.08 -17.60
CA VAL A 27 -22.65 20.89 -17.93
C VAL A 27 -22.69 21.20 -19.43
N ASP A 28 -23.88 21.47 -19.95
CA ASP A 28 -24.04 21.93 -21.34
C ASP A 28 -23.63 23.41 -21.50
N SER A 29 -23.71 23.94 -22.72
CA SER A 29 -23.39 25.35 -23.01
C SER A 29 -24.31 26.37 -22.33
N ARG A 30 -25.42 25.93 -21.72
CA ARG A 30 -26.34 26.73 -20.93
C ARG A 30 -26.14 26.55 -19.43
N GLY A 31 -25.14 25.77 -19.01
CA GLY A 31 -24.88 25.46 -17.60
C GLY A 31 -25.83 24.43 -17.00
N ARG A 32 -26.59 23.68 -17.80
CA ARG A 32 -27.46 22.62 -17.29
C ARG A 32 -26.64 21.38 -16.99
N TYR A 33 -26.91 20.77 -15.84
CA TYR A 33 -26.27 19.51 -15.43
C TYR A 33 -26.45 18.43 -16.49
N LEU A 34 -25.35 17.75 -16.83
CA LEU A 34 -25.35 16.58 -17.70
C LEU A 34 -25.00 15.32 -16.91
N GLU A 35 -23.79 15.28 -16.35
CA GLU A 35 -23.27 14.15 -15.59
C GLU A 35 -22.20 14.58 -14.59
N HIS A 36 -21.82 13.67 -13.70
CA HIS A 36 -20.60 13.78 -12.92
C HIS A 36 -19.79 12.49 -13.07
N ARG A 37 -18.47 12.60 -13.02
CA ARG A 37 -17.55 11.45 -13.05
C ARG A 37 -16.87 11.31 -11.70
N ALA A 38 -17.25 10.26 -10.98
CA ALA A 38 -16.68 9.94 -9.68
C ALA A 38 -15.29 9.29 -9.77
N GLU A 39 -14.87 8.85 -10.96
CA GLU A 39 -13.66 8.04 -11.18
C GLU A 39 -12.37 8.87 -11.19
N ASP A 40 -12.45 10.18 -11.43
CA ASP A 40 -11.29 11.07 -11.58
C ASP A 40 -10.69 11.55 -10.23
N GLY A 41 -11.11 10.96 -9.11
CA GLY A 41 -10.54 11.21 -7.77
C GLY A 41 -11.60 11.48 -6.69
N PRO A 42 -12.38 10.46 -6.27
CA PRO A 42 -13.38 10.64 -5.25
C PRO A 42 -12.69 10.71 -3.87
N LEU A 43 -12.23 11.90 -3.51
CA LEU A 43 -12.04 12.23 -2.10
C LEU A 43 -13.43 12.26 -1.48
N TYR A 44 -13.74 11.30 -0.62
CA TYR A 44 -14.94 11.34 0.21
C TYR A 44 -14.71 12.30 1.37
N ARG A 45 -15.77 12.91 1.89
CA ARG A 45 -15.70 13.78 3.06
C ARG A 45 -16.78 13.47 4.06
N CYS A 46 -16.45 13.59 5.34
CA CYS A 46 -17.43 13.47 6.40
C CYS A 46 -18.45 14.60 6.30
N VAL A 47 -19.75 14.27 6.26
CA VAL A 47 -20.80 15.30 6.16
C VAL A 47 -20.92 16.17 7.41
N GLU A 48 -20.33 15.75 8.53
CA GLU A 48 -20.47 16.43 9.81
C GLU A 48 -19.36 17.43 10.09
N CYS A 49 -18.10 17.01 9.95
CA CYS A 49 -16.96 17.90 10.17
C CYS A 49 -16.30 18.39 8.88
N GLY A 50 -16.78 17.92 7.71
CA GLY A 50 -16.20 18.28 6.42
C GLY A 50 -14.74 17.87 6.27
N SER A 51 -14.25 16.85 6.99
CA SER A 51 -12.86 16.36 6.81
C SER A 51 -12.78 15.28 5.73
N PRO A 52 -11.68 15.20 4.97
CA PRO A 52 -11.45 14.11 4.03
C PRO A 52 -11.52 12.75 4.74
N ALA A 53 -12.26 11.81 4.17
CA ALA A 53 -12.33 10.45 4.68
C ALA A 53 -11.07 9.67 4.30
N MET A 54 -10.66 8.79 5.20
CA MET A 54 -9.58 7.82 4.95
C MET A 54 -10.23 6.51 4.52
N ASP A 55 -9.81 5.93 3.40
CA ASP A 55 -10.15 4.53 3.08
C ASP A 55 -9.17 3.62 3.82
N LEU A 56 -9.70 2.80 4.72
CA LEU A 56 -8.96 1.85 5.53
C LEU A 56 -9.14 0.41 5.04
N GLY A 57 -9.76 0.19 3.86
CA GLY A 57 -10.07 -1.15 3.33
C GLY A 57 -8.84 -2.02 3.11
N GLU A 58 -7.72 -1.41 2.69
CA GLU A 58 -6.45 -2.11 2.44
C GLU A 58 -5.56 -2.20 3.69
N VAL A 59 -5.91 -1.53 4.80
CA VAL A 59 -5.09 -1.52 6.03
C VAL A 59 -4.87 -2.93 6.60
N PRO A 60 -5.88 -3.81 6.70
CA PRO A 60 -5.66 -5.18 7.17
C PRO A 60 -4.65 -5.95 6.31
N GLY A 61 -4.69 -5.77 4.98
CA GLY A 61 -3.76 -6.40 4.05
C GLY A 61 -2.33 -5.88 4.23
N ALA A 62 -2.18 -4.55 4.31
CA ALA A 62 -0.88 -3.91 4.58
C ALA A 62 -0.29 -4.37 5.92
N MET A 63 -1.10 -4.41 6.99
CA MET A 63 -0.65 -4.89 8.31
C MET A 63 -0.26 -6.37 8.30
N ALA A 64 -0.91 -7.21 7.48
CA ALA A 64 -0.55 -8.61 7.33
C ALA A 64 0.80 -8.76 6.63
N ALA A 65 1.04 -7.99 5.55
CA ALA A 65 2.31 -7.98 4.84
C ALA A 65 3.46 -7.48 5.72
N ASP A 66 3.24 -6.40 6.49
CA ASP A 66 4.24 -5.88 7.45
C ASP A 66 4.59 -6.94 8.51
N ARG A 67 3.59 -7.68 8.99
CA ARG A 67 3.82 -8.77 9.95
C ARG A 67 4.63 -9.90 9.35
N GLU A 68 4.30 -10.34 8.14
CA GLU A 68 5.05 -11.38 7.44
C GLU A 68 6.54 -10.97 7.25
N ALA A 69 6.78 -9.71 6.89
CA ALA A 69 8.14 -9.18 6.77
C ALA A 69 8.91 -9.14 8.10
N LEU A 70 8.22 -8.95 9.23
CA LEU A 70 8.81 -8.99 10.57
C LEU A 70 9.06 -10.43 11.07
N GLU A 71 8.18 -11.37 10.72
CA GLU A 71 8.31 -12.78 11.12
C GLU A 71 9.42 -13.50 10.34
N ASN A 72 9.68 -13.10 9.10
CA ASN A 72 10.76 -13.65 8.28
C ASN A 72 11.61 -12.53 7.66
N PRO A 73 12.43 -11.83 8.48
CA PRO A 73 13.25 -10.74 7.99
C PRO A 73 14.33 -11.29 7.05
N PRO A 74 14.62 -10.62 5.92
CA PRO A 74 15.67 -11.07 5.03
C PRO A 74 17.04 -10.95 5.71
N SER A 75 17.93 -11.89 5.39
CA SER A 75 19.30 -11.93 5.91
C SER A 75 20.22 -11.05 5.08
N GLN A 76 21.22 -10.45 5.74
CA GLN A 76 22.34 -9.79 5.06
C GLN A 76 23.44 -10.81 4.78
N TYR A 77 24.00 -10.73 3.58
CA TYR A 77 25.09 -11.59 3.11
C TYR A 77 26.22 -10.73 2.55
N THR A 78 27.45 -11.21 2.70
CA THR A 78 28.63 -10.65 2.02
C THR A 78 29.11 -11.64 0.98
N CYS A 79 29.25 -11.21 -0.28
CA CYS A 79 29.75 -12.07 -1.34
C CYS A 79 31.23 -12.44 -1.11
N PRO A 80 31.61 -13.73 -1.12
CA PRO A 80 33.01 -14.12 -0.93
C PRO A 80 33.91 -13.82 -2.14
N ALA A 81 33.34 -13.45 -3.30
CA ALA A 81 34.09 -13.21 -4.53
C ALA A 81 34.32 -11.72 -4.82
N CYS A 82 33.32 -10.88 -4.60
CA CYS A 82 33.40 -9.43 -4.87
C CYS A 82 33.16 -8.55 -3.65
N GLU A 83 32.98 -9.14 -2.46
CA GLU A 83 32.79 -8.44 -1.18
C GLU A 83 31.53 -7.56 -1.09
N GLU A 84 30.63 -7.65 -2.08
CA GLU A 84 29.36 -6.92 -2.07
C GLU A 84 28.48 -7.35 -0.88
N LEU A 85 27.96 -6.36 -0.14
CA LEU A 85 26.94 -6.52 0.89
C LEU A 85 25.55 -6.43 0.27
N PHE A 86 24.72 -7.45 0.47
CA PHE A 86 23.36 -7.47 -0.06
C PHE A 86 22.40 -8.22 0.86
N THR A 87 21.10 -8.06 0.61
CA THR A 87 20.02 -8.68 1.38
C THR A 87 19.30 -9.72 0.53
N ALA A 88 19.01 -10.89 1.10
CA ALA A 88 18.27 -11.96 0.44
C ALA A 88 17.36 -12.72 1.43
N PRO A 89 16.39 -13.55 0.97
CA PRO A 89 15.52 -14.31 1.86
C PRO A 89 16.32 -15.15 2.86
N ARG A 90 15.90 -15.17 4.13
CA ARG A 90 16.65 -15.76 5.25
C ARG A 90 17.11 -17.20 5.04
N ASP A 91 16.25 -18.00 4.43
CA ASP A 91 16.46 -19.44 4.22
C ASP A 91 16.91 -19.76 2.78
N GLN A 92 17.41 -18.76 2.04
CA GLN A 92 17.92 -18.98 0.69
C GLN A 92 19.25 -19.75 0.73
N ASN A 93 19.27 -20.95 0.15
CA ASN A 93 20.49 -21.73 -0.03
C ASN A 93 20.38 -22.59 -1.30
N PRO A 94 21.30 -22.46 -2.28
CA PRO A 94 22.44 -21.55 -2.31
C PRO A 94 22.03 -20.09 -2.54
N VAL A 95 22.87 -19.15 -2.08
CA VAL A 95 22.69 -17.72 -2.33
C VAL A 95 23.41 -17.32 -3.61
N VAL A 96 22.79 -16.41 -4.38
CA VAL A 96 23.36 -15.86 -5.61
C VAL A 96 23.62 -14.37 -5.41
N CYS A 97 24.87 -13.93 -5.61
CA CYS A 97 25.22 -12.52 -5.53
C CYS A 97 24.58 -11.74 -6.70
N PRO A 98 23.81 -10.67 -6.45
CA PRO A 98 23.18 -9.88 -7.50
C PRO A 98 24.17 -9.04 -8.30
N SER A 99 25.36 -8.76 -7.75
CA SER A 99 26.38 -7.91 -8.37
C SER A 99 27.27 -8.68 -9.35
N CYS A 100 27.75 -9.87 -8.96
CA CYS A 100 28.70 -10.64 -9.77
C CYS A 100 28.20 -12.02 -10.23
N GLY A 101 27.01 -12.45 -9.80
CA GLY A 101 26.42 -13.75 -10.16
C GLY A 101 27.04 -14.96 -9.47
N GLN A 102 27.99 -14.76 -8.56
CA GLN A 102 28.60 -15.86 -7.80
C GLN A 102 27.52 -16.60 -6.97
N THR A 103 27.50 -17.92 -7.08
CA THR A 103 26.64 -18.80 -6.27
C THR A 103 27.46 -19.45 -5.16
N PHE A 104 27.02 -19.38 -3.92
CA PHE A 104 27.74 -19.95 -2.77
C PHE A 104 26.80 -20.47 -1.69
N PRO A 105 27.18 -21.53 -0.94
CA PRO A 105 26.37 -22.06 0.15
C PRO A 105 26.41 -21.11 1.35
N VAL A 106 25.31 -21.07 2.10
CA VAL A 106 25.27 -20.46 3.44
C VAL A 106 25.38 -21.60 4.44
N THR A 107 26.51 -21.67 5.15
CA THR A 107 26.60 -22.46 6.38
C THR A 107 26.07 -21.59 7.49
N ASP A 108 24.98 -22.01 8.15
CA ASP A 108 24.47 -21.36 9.36
C ASP A 108 25.65 -21.13 10.31
N ALA A 109 26.02 -19.87 10.53
CA ALA A 109 26.94 -19.53 11.61
C ALA A 109 26.16 -19.67 12.92
N PRO A 110 26.75 -20.30 13.96
CA PRO A 110 26.08 -20.57 15.23
C PRO A 110 25.60 -19.31 15.96
#